data_AF-A0A3D1FAV3-F1
#
_entry.id   AF-A0A3D1FAV3-F1
#
_cell.length_a   1.000
_cell.length_b   1.000
_cell.length_c   1.000
_cell.angle_alpha   90.00
_cell.angle_beta   90.00
_cell.angle_gamma   90.00
#
_symmetry.space_group_name_H-M   'P 1'
#
loop_
_entity.id
_entity.type
_entity.pdbx_description
1 polymer ?
#
loop_
_entity_poly.entity_id
_entity_poly.type
_entity_poly.pdbx_seq_one_letter_code
_entity_poly.pdbx_strand_id
1 'polypeptide(L)'
;LYDINCGVCHQIIPEKGHILPGHLVVGADSHTCTYGALGALSTGVGSTDLAVALATGKNWFKAPETIKIILKGRIPKGVFAKDILLYIAGDLTANGATYHALEFYGPAIAQLSMDGRFTMCNMVVELGAKCGFMPVDEKTTQWLSKRTNKKYTVYEADADARYIAVKEYDVSKIPPSLAKPHTVDNYAAIQDVKGTRINEAFIGTCTNGRLEDLKIAARILKNKKIKQGVKLIIAPASQDIYREALKGGLIETFINAGAVVLNPGCGPCVGTHQGVPADGEVVISTANRNFIGRMGNPKAFIYLASPATVAASALLGKIADPRKYFK
;
A
#
# COMPACT_ATOMS: atom_id res chain seq x y z
N LEU A 1 4.14 -23.92 -2.50
CA LEU A 1 3.53 -23.34 -3.72
C LEU A 1 2.13 -22.85 -3.35
N TYR A 2 1.72 -21.73 -3.91
CA TYR A 2 0.37 -21.17 -3.76
C TYR A 2 -0.30 -21.13 -5.13
N ASP A 3 -1.57 -21.53 -5.19
CA ASP A 3 -2.32 -21.56 -6.45
C ASP A 3 -2.91 -20.18 -6.77
N ILE A 4 -3.40 -19.99 -8.01
CA ILE A 4 -3.88 -18.71 -8.56
C ILE A 4 -5.03 -18.08 -7.73
N ASN A 5 -5.79 -18.90 -7.01
CA ASN A 5 -6.92 -18.43 -6.19
C ASN A 5 -6.51 -17.86 -4.82
N CYS A 6 -5.23 -17.88 -4.45
CA CYS A 6 -4.78 -17.47 -3.12
C CYS A 6 -4.77 -15.94 -2.94
N GLY A 7 -4.49 -15.19 -4.00
CA GLY A 7 -4.39 -13.73 -4.01
C GLY A 7 -2.99 -13.17 -4.30
N VAL A 8 -2.70 -11.97 -3.79
CA VAL A 8 -1.48 -11.22 -4.08
C VAL A 8 -0.30 -11.76 -3.28
N CYS A 9 0.85 -11.98 -3.93
CA CYS A 9 2.05 -12.56 -3.32
C CYS A 9 2.45 -11.87 -2.00
N HIS A 10 2.55 -10.54 -1.99
CA HIS A 10 2.95 -9.78 -0.80
C HIS A 10 1.90 -9.72 0.31
N GLN A 11 0.69 -10.23 0.07
CA GLN A 11 -0.29 -10.49 1.11
C GLN A 11 -0.16 -11.93 1.62
N ILE A 12 -0.15 -12.92 0.72
CA ILE A 12 -0.14 -14.34 1.08
C ILE A 12 1.07 -14.70 1.92
N ILE A 13 2.27 -14.29 1.50
CA ILE A 13 3.53 -14.73 2.10
C ILE A 13 3.61 -14.38 3.61
N PRO A 14 3.37 -13.12 4.04
CA PRO A 14 3.32 -12.80 5.46
C PRO A 14 2.06 -13.36 6.14
N GLU A 15 0.91 -13.39 5.46
CA GLU A 15 -0.35 -13.91 6.02
C GLU A 15 -0.25 -15.38 6.44
N LYS A 16 0.58 -16.17 5.76
CA LYS A 16 0.85 -17.58 6.06
C LYS A 16 2.05 -17.81 6.99
N GLY A 17 2.59 -16.75 7.60
CA GLY A 17 3.62 -16.84 8.62
C GLY A 17 5.02 -17.21 8.10
N HIS A 18 5.31 -16.94 6.83
CA HIS A 18 6.63 -17.21 6.23
C HIS A 18 7.64 -16.10 6.46
N ILE A 19 7.17 -14.90 6.78
CA ILE A 19 8.01 -13.76 7.11
C ILE A 19 7.99 -13.56 8.61
N LEU A 20 9.18 -13.50 9.20
CA LEU A 20 9.38 -13.17 10.60
C LEU A 20 10.41 -12.05 10.72
N PRO A 21 10.41 -11.32 11.84
CA PRO A 21 11.48 -10.38 12.18
C PRO A 21 12.88 -10.99 12.01
N GLY A 22 13.81 -10.17 11.53
CA GLY A 22 15.20 -10.58 11.32
C GLY A 22 15.46 -11.48 10.12
N HIS A 23 14.43 -11.84 9.35
CA HIS A 23 14.63 -12.53 8.08
C HIS A 23 15.27 -11.60 7.04
N LEU A 24 16.14 -12.18 6.20
CA LEU A 24 16.55 -11.64 4.91
C LEU A 24 15.69 -12.29 3.81
N VAL A 25 14.92 -11.50 3.08
CA VAL A 25 13.93 -11.98 2.10
C VAL A 25 14.20 -11.38 0.73
N VAL A 26 14.38 -12.25 -0.26
CA VAL A 26 14.44 -11.86 -1.68
C VAL A 26 13.22 -12.39 -2.42
N GLY A 27 12.71 -11.60 -3.37
CA GLY A 27 11.56 -11.98 -4.19
C GLY A 27 11.67 -11.44 -5.61
N ALA A 28 10.96 -12.09 -6.54
CA ALA A 28 10.92 -11.72 -7.96
C ALA A 28 10.11 -10.45 -8.27
N ASP A 29 9.58 -9.78 -7.23
CA ASP A 29 8.77 -8.57 -7.37
C ASP A 29 9.44 -7.40 -6.64
N SER A 30 9.39 -6.21 -7.26
CA SER A 30 9.97 -4.98 -6.71
C SER A 30 9.44 -4.62 -5.32
N HIS A 31 8.19 -4.98 -5.00
CA HIS A 31 7.52 -4.63 -3.74
C HIS A 31 7.75 -5.66 -2.64
N THR A 32 8.73 -6.55 -2.80
CA THR A 32 9.16 -7.45 -1.72
C THR A 32 9.54 -6.68 -0.45
N CYS A 33 9.95 -5.41 -0.58
CA CYS A 33 10.16 -4.46 0.52
C CYS A 33 8.97 -4.29 1.48
N THR A 34 7.76 -4.69 1.09
CA THR A 34 6.55 -4.72 1.94
C THR A 34 6.82 -5.40 3.28
N TYR A 35 7.67 -6.43 3.30
CA TYR A 35 7.89 -7.26 4.48
C TYR A 35 8.70 -6.60 5.59
N GLY A 36 9.35 -5.46 5.31
CA GLY A 36 10.01 -4.70 6.37
C GLY A 36 9.03 -4.08 7.38
N ALA A 37 7.73 -4.07 7.10
CA ALA A 37 6.70 -3.80 8.11
C ALA A 37 6.75 -4.79 9.29
N LEU A 38 7.30 -6.00 9.08
CA LEU A 38 7.52 -7.03 10.10
C LEU A 38 8.97 -7.03 10.64
N GLY A 39 9.77 -6.00 10.39
CA GLY A 39 11.18 -5.96 10.81
C GLY A 39 12.07 -6.95 10.04
N ALA A 40 11.71 -7.32 8.81
CA ALA A 40 12.51 -8.15 7.92
C ALA A 40 13.24 -7.29 6.88
N LEU A 41 14.52 -7.57 6.62
CA LEU A 41 15.21 -6.97 5.47
C LEU A 41 14.71 -7.65 4.21
N SER A 42 13.98 -6.92 3.37
CA SER A 42 13.30 -7.50 2.22
C SER A 42 13.47 -6.65 0.97
N THR A 43 13.80 -7.29 -0.17
CA THR A 43 14.10 -6.57 -1.41
C THR A 43 13.75 -7.39 -2.65
N GLY A 44 13.34 -6.70 -3.71
CA GLY A 44 13.15 -7.29 -5.03
C GLY A 44 14.49 -7.56 -5.71
N VAL A 45 14.56 -8.66 -6.46
CA VAL A 45 15.73 -9.05 -7.26
C VAL A 45 15.33 -9.53 -8.65
N GLY A 46 16.27 -9.50 -9.59
CA GLY A 46 16.05 -10.02 -10.94
C GLY A 46 16.00 -11.55 -10.98
N SER A 47 15.61 -12.12 -12.13
CA SER A 47 15.51 -13.57 -12.31
C SER A 47 16.84 -14.29 -12.10
N THR A 48 17.96 -13.71 -12.56
CA THR A 48 19.31 -14.28 -12.36
C THR A 48 19.68 -14.35 -10.88
N ASP A 49 19.51 -13.25 -10.15
CA ASP A 49 19.78 -13.20 -8.70
C ASP A 49 18.90 -14.17 -7.92
N LEU A 50 17.63 -14.30 -8.33
CA LEU A 50 16.72 -15.27 -7.73
C LEU A 50 17.17 -16.71 -8.00
N ALA A 51 17.61 -17.02 -9.21
CA ALA A 51 18.14 -18.34 -9.54
C ALA A 51 19.38 -18.67 -8.70
N VAL A 52 20.29 -17.72 -8.51
CA VAL A 52 21.46 -17.88 -7.63
C VAL A 52 21.02 -18.13 -6.18
N ALA A 53 20.06 -17.35 -5.67
CA ALA A 53 19.54 -17.53 -4.32
C ALA A 53 18.87 -18.90 -4.13
N LEU A 54 18.12 -19.38 -5.12
CA LEU A 54 17.49 -20.71 -5.09
C LEU A 54 18.53 -21.84 -5.16
N ALA A 55 19.57 -21.69 -5.98
CA ALA A 55 20.60 -22.70 -6.17
C ALA A 55 21.57 -22.81 -4.97
N THR A 56 21.87 -21.68 -4.33
CA THR A 56 22.96 -21.61 -3.33
C THR A 56 22.50 -21.30 -1.91
N GLY A 57 21.26 -20.84 -1.74
CA GLY A 57 20.77 -20.28 -0.46
C GLY A 57 21.45 -18.97 -0.07
N LYS A 58 22.23 -18.35 -0.97
CA LYS A 58 23.04 -17.16 -0.71
C LYS A 58 22.91 -16.17 -1.87
N ASN A 59 23.23 -14.91 -1.60
CA ASN A 59 23.34 -13.88 -2.62
C ASN A 59 24.30 -12.76 -2.17
N TRP A 60 24.76 -11.95 -3.10
CA TRP A 60 25.62 -10.79 -2.83
C TRP A 60 24.77 -9.54 -2.61
N PHE A 61 25.05 -8.82 -1.53
CA PHE A 61 24.37 -7.57 -1.21
C PHE A 61 25.40 -6.49 -0.91
N LYS A 62 25.22 -5.32 -1.51
CA LYS A 62 25.79 -4.08 -1.00
C LYS A 62 24.90 -3.61 0.15
N ALA A 63 25.45 -3.47 1.35
CA ALA A 63 24.71 -2.93 2.48
C ALA A 63 24.28 -1.48 2.16
N PRO A 64 22.97 -1.15 2.21
CA PRO A 64 22.51 0.20 1.96
C PRO A 64 22.79 1.10 3.16
N GLU A 65 23.13 2.37 2.91
CA GLU A 65 23.07 3.39 3.94
C GLU A 65 21.59 3.70 4.27
N THR A 66 21.31 4.17 5.48
CA THR A 66 19.93 4.33 5.97
C THR A 66 19.54 5.79 6.14
N ILE A 67 18.39 6.16 5.60
CA ILE A 67 17.71 7.43 5.88
C ILE A 67 16.67 7.19 6.98
N LYS A 68 16.79 7.91 8.10
CA LYS A 68 15.83 7.86 9.21
C LYS A 68 14.65 8.77 8.91
N ILE A 69 13.44 8.22 8.93
CA ILE A 69 12.19 8.96 8.76
C ILE A 69 11.48 9.05 10.11
N ILE A 70 11.32 10.24 10.67
CA ILE A 70 10.63 10.48 11.95
C ILE A 70 9.27 11.12 11.69
N LEU A 71 8.19 10.39 11.98
CA LEU A 71 6.82 10.84 11.82
C LEU A 71 6.26 11.32 13.17
N LYS A 72 6.26 12.63 13.36
CA LYS A 72 5.82 13.32 14.57
C LYS A 72 4.31 13.57 14.55
N GLY A 73 3.73 13.71 15.74
CA GLY A 73 2.34 14.13 15.90
C GLY A 73 1.30 13.02 15.80
N ARG A 74 0.05 13.42 15.52
CA ARG A 74 -1.13 12.52 15.50
C ARG A 74 -1.70 12.43 14.09
N ILE A 75 -2.00 11.22 13.63
CA ILE A 75 -2.60 11.02 12.31
C ILE A 75 -3.98 11.69 12.27
N PRO A 76 -4.22 12.66 11.38
CA PRO A 76 -5.49 13.37 11.30
C PRO A 76 -6.62 12.46 10.85
N LYS A 77 -7.83 12.86 11.20
CA LYS A 77 -9.04 12.18 10.74
C LYS A 77 -9.13 12.18 9.21
N GLY A 78 -9.41 11.01 8.63
CA GLY A 78 -9.52 10.82 7.19
C GLY A 78 -8.18 10.72 6.45
N VAL A 79 -7.06 10.75 7.18
CA VAL A 79 -5.70 10.49 6.67
C VAL A 79 -5.31 9.07 7.05
N PHE A 80 -4.71 8.34 6.12
CA PHE A 80 -4.27 6.96 6.30
C PHE A 80 -2.80 6.80 5.94
N ALA A 81 -2.24 5.62 6.17
CA ALA A 81 -0.85 5.28 5.85
C ALA A 81 -0.45 5.65 4.41
N LYS A 82 -1.38 5.46 3.47
CA LYS A 82 -1.22 5.83 2.05
C LYS A 82 -0.99 7.33 1.87
N ASP A 83 -1.80 8.17 2.52
CA ASP A 83 -1.68 9.63 2.44
C ASP A 83 -0.34 10.11 3.03
N ILE A 84 0.10 9.52 4.15
CA ILE A 84 1.39 9.81 4.79
C ILE A 84 2.54 9.48 3.84
N LEU A 85 2.53 8.31 3.22
CA LEU A 85 3.62 7.92 2.32
C LEU A 85 3.63 8.75 1.04
N LEU A 86 2.46 9.11 0.48
CA LEU A 86 2.39 10.02 -0.65
C LEU A 86 2.90 11.43 -0.31
N TYR A 87 2.63 11.91 0.91
CA TYR A 87 3.20 13.17 1.40
C TYR A 87 4.73 13.12 1.47
N ILE A 88 5.30 12.01 1.98
CA ILE A 88 6.76 11.78 1.98
C ILE A 88 7.29 11.69 0.54
N ALA A 89 6.54 11.06 -0.38
CA ALA A 89 6.92 10.98 -1.79
C ALA A 89 6.99 12.34 -2.48
N GLY A 90 6.11 13.27 -2.11
CA GLY A 90 6.17 14.65 -2.61
C GLY A 90 7.44 15.41 -2.19
N ASP A 91 8.03 15.08 -1.03
CA ASP A 91 9.30 15.68 -0.57
C ASP A 91 10.52 14.93 -1.10
N LEU A 92 10.56 13.62 -0.92
CA LEU A 92 11.73 12.82 -1.31
C LEU A 92 11.84 12.62 -2.81
N THR A 93 10.74 12.69 -3.56
CA THR A 93 10.67 12.35 -4.99
C THR A 93 10.95 10.87 -5.29
N ALA A 94 10.74 10.45 -6.53
CA ALA A 94 10.91 9.06 -6.96
C ALA A 94 12.35 8.51 -6.82
N ASN A 95 13.35 9.39 -6.69
CA ASN A 95 14.76 9.02 -6.59
C ASN A 95 15.43 9.43 -5.27
N GLY A 96 14.66 9.96 -4.30
CA GLY A 96 15.23 10.53 -3.06
C GLY A 96 15.91 9.54 -2.13
N ALA A 97 15.61 8.25 -2.29
CA ALA A 97 16.17 7.17 -1.48
C ALA A 97 16.87 6.11 -2.33
N THR A 98 17.28 6.42 -3.56
CA THR A 98 17.97 5.47 -4.44
C THR A 98 19.16 4.80 -3.74
N TYR A 99 19.16 3.47 -3.70
CA TYR A 99 20.12 2.60 -2.99
C TYR A 99 20.18 2.72 -1.45
N HIS A 100 19.32 3.53 -0.84
CA HIS A 100 19.22 3.66 0.61
C HIS A 100 18.12 2.78 1.18
N ALA A 101 18.23 2.45 2.46
CA ALA A 101 17.14 1.91 3.25
C ALA A 101 16.35 3.07 3.88
N LEU A 102 15.03 2.90 4.02
CA LEU A 102 14.19 3.81 4.80
C LEU A 102 13.79 3.16 6.12
N GLU A 103 14.09 3.84 7.22
CA GLU A 103 13.72 3.36 8.55
C GLU A 103 12.74 4.32 9.22
N PHE A 104 11.56 3.83 9.57
CA PHE A 104 10.47 4.69 10.05
C PHE A 104 10.30 4.65 11.57
N TYR A 105 10.24 5.84 12.17
CA TYR A 105 10.12 6.04 13.61
C TYR A 105 9.07 7.11 13.93
N GLY A 106 8.80 7.26 15.23
CA GLY A 106 7.99 8.35 15.77
C GLY A 106 6.57 7.94 16.15
N PRO A 107 5.86 8.83 16.87
CA PRO A 107 4.54 8.52 17.46
C PRO A 107 3.47 8.17 16.43
N ALA A 108 3.58 8.61 15.17
CA ALA A 108 2.62 8.21 14.14
C ALA A 108 2.74 6.72 13.77
N ILE A 109 3.94 6.12 13.84
CA ILE A 109 4.15 4.69 13.56
C ILE A 109 3.45 3.82 14.60
N ALA A 110 3.44 4.25 15.86
CA ALA A 110 2.71 3.59 16.93
C ALA A 110 1.18 3.68 16.76
N GLN A 111 0.66 4.65 15.99
CA GLN A 111 -0.77 4.77 15.69
C GLN A 111 -1.21 3.84 14.55
N LEU A 112 -0.32 3.53 13.61
CA LEU A 112 -0.62 2.65 12.48
C LEU A 112 -0.94 1.22 12.92
N SER A 113 -1.87 0.59 12.22
CA SER A 113 -2.04 -0.87 12.23
C SER A 113 -0.92 -1.54 11.43
N MET A 114 -0.81 -2.87 11.52
CA MET A 114 0.06 -3.62 10.63
C MET A 114 -0.30 -3.43 9.15
N ASP A 115 -1.58 -3.33 8.80
CA ASP A 115 -2.04 -3.09 7.42
C ASP A 115 -1.53 -1.73 6.89
N GLY A 116 -1.53 -0.71 7.76
CA GLY A 116 -0.92 0.59 7.48
C GLY A 116 0.60 0.52 7.32
N ARG A 117 1.29 -0.25 8.16
CA ARG A 117 2.75 -0.46 8.02
C ARG A 117 3.11 -1.16 6.71
N PHE A 118 2.37 -2.20 6.34
CA PHE A 118 2.53 -2.86 5.05
C PHE A 118 2.31 -1.89 3.89
N THR A 119 1.32 -1.00 3.99
CA THR A 119 1.09 0.05 2.98
C THR A 119 2.33 0.94 2.82
N MET A 120 2.91 1.40 3.93
CA MET A 120 4.09 2.27 3.89
C MET A 120 5.33 1.55 3.34
N CYS A 121 5.66 0.38 3.90
CA CYS A 121 6.82 -0.39 3.45
C CYS A 121 6.68 -0.90 2.00
N ASN A 122 5.44 -1.08 1.51
CA ASN A 122 5.20 -1.48 0.14
C ASN A 122 5.73 -0.44 -0.86
N MET A 123 5.46 0.86 -0.65
CA MET A 123 5.80 1.86 -1.67
C MET A 123 7.13 2.59 -1.41
N VAL A 124 7.98 2.12 -0.49
CA VAL A 124 9.33 2.70 -0.34
C VAL A 124 10.15 2.57 -1.62
N VAL A 125 9.91 1.52 -2.41
CA VAL A 125 10.54 1.33 -3.72
C VAL A 125 10.15 2.43 -4.71
N GLU A 126 8.98 3.06 -4.54
CA GLU A 126 8.54 4.20 -5.37
C GLU A 126 9.27 5.50 -5.02
N LEU A 127 10.12 5.48 -3.99
CA LEU A 127 11.05 6.55 -3.59
C LEU A 127 12.50 6.20 -3.99
N GLY A 128 12.70 5.09 -4.70
CA GLY A 128 14.02 4.54 -5.06
C GLY A 128 14.65 3.69 -3.95
N ALA A 129 14.00 3.55 -2.79
CA ALA A 129 14.57 2.83 -1.65
C ALA A 129 14.81 1.34 -1.97
N LYS A 130 15.96 0.83 -1.51
CA LYS A 130 16.31 -0.59 -1.66
C LYS A 130 15.40 -1.50 -0.83
N CYS A 131 15.03 -1.01 0.36
CA CYS A 131 14.10 -1.63 1.29
C CYS A 131 13.62 -0.55 2.29
N GLY A 132 12.63 -0.90 3.10
CA GLY A 132 12.25 -0.07 4.23
C GLY A 132 11.64 -0.89 5.34
N PHE A 133 11.91 -0.53 6.58
CA PHE A 133 11.51 -1.31 7.75
C PHE A 133 11.03 -0.44 8.90
N MET A 134 10.22 -1.07 9.76
CA MET A 134 9.62 -0.46 10.93
C MET A 134 9.94 -1.29 12.19
N PRO A 135 9.94 -0.66 13.37
CA PRO A 135 10.14 -1.36 14.64
C PRO A 135 9.13 -2.49 14.87
N VAL A 136 9.60 -3.56 15.51
CA VAL A 136 8.79 -4.72 15.90
C VAL A 136 8.24 -4.49 17.30
N ASP A 137 7.07 -3.87 17.36
CA ASP A 137 6.35 -3.59 18.60
C ASP A 137 5.27 -4.63 18.92
N GLU A 138 4.48 -4.38 19.96
CA GLU A 138 3.40 -5.25 20.40
C GLU A 138 2.36 -5.54 19.29
N LYS A 139 2.06 -4.57 18.42
CA LYS A 139 1.14 -4.82 17.28
C LYS A 139 1.71 -5.85 16.32
N THR A 140 3.02 -5.80 16.11
CA THR A 140 3.75 -6.73 15.25
C THR A 140 3.74 -8.13 15.85
N THR A 141 4.07 -8.26 17.14
CA THR A 141 4.08 -9.55 17.84
C THR A 141 2.68 -10.18 17.94
N GLN A 142 1.64 -9.38 18.24
CA GLN A 142 0.24 -9.83 18.26
C GLN A 142 -0.28 -10.24 16.87
N TRP A 143 0.19 -9.57 15.81
CA TRP A 143 -0.20 -9.93 14.44
C TRP A 143 0.44 -11.25 13.99
N LEU A 144 1.70 -11.48 14.38
CA LEU A 144 2.44 -12.71 14.10
C LEU A 144 1.93 -13.90 14.91
N SER A 145 1.60 -13.73 16.19
CA SER A 145 1.15 -14.83 17.06
C SER A 145 -0.11 -15.53 16.56
N LYS A 146 -0.96 -14.82 15.81
CA LYS A 146 -2.17 -15.37 15.16
C LYS A 146 -1.88 -16.20 13.91
N ARG A 147 -0.64 -16.20 13.41
CA ARG A 147 -0.24 -16.79 12.12
C ARG A 147 0.86 -17.82 12.24
N THR A 148 1.69 -17.73 13.27
CA THR A 148 2.86 -18.59 13.45
C THR A 148 3.31 -18.62 14.90
N ASN A 149 3.83 -19.76 15.32
CA ASN A 149 4.49 -19.98 16.60
C ASN A 149 6.02 -20.15 16.45
N LYS A 150 6.56 -19.92 15.25
CA LYS A 150 7.99 -20.01 14.98
C LYS A 150 8.74 -18.93 15.75
N LYS A 151 9.91 -19.30 16.26
CA LYS A 151 10.84 -18.35 16.91
C LYS A 151 11.46 -17.42 15.85
N TYR A 152 11.74 -16.20 16.26
CA TYR A 152 12.39 -15.19 15.44
C TYR A 152 13.25 -14.27 16.31
N THR A 153 14.15 -13.53 15.65
CA THR A 153 15.04 -12.57 16.30
C THR A 153 14.62 -11.17 15.88
N VAL A 154 14.36 -10.30 16.85
CA VAL A 154 14.12 -8.89 16.59
C VAL A 154 15.46 -8.18 16.58
N TYR A 155 15.70 -7.39 15.53
CA TYR A 155 16.82 -6.47 15.45
C TYR A 155 16.29 -5.04 15.57
N GLU A 156 16.95 -4.24 16.38
CA GLU A 156 16.67 -2.83 16.59
C GLU A 156 17.94 -2.04 16.27
N ALA A 157 17.78 -0.77 15.89
CA ALA A 157 18.93 0.10 15.71
C ALA A 157 19.60 0.37 17.07
N ASP A 158 20.92 0.26 17.10
CA ASP A 158 21.72 0.65 18.26
C ASP A 158 21.54 2.14 18.58
N ALA A 159 21.76 2.52 19.84
CA ALA A 159 21.60 3.90 20.29
C ALA A 159 22.55 4.89 19.57
N ASP A 160 23.70 4.41 19.09
CA ASP A 160 24.71 5.16 18.36
C ASP A 160 24.70 4.88 16.84
N ALA A 161 23.63 4.24 16.32
CA ALA A 161 23.45 4.01 14.90
C ALA A 161 23.52 5.32 14.10
N ARG A 162 24.34 5.31 13.04
CA ARG A 162 24.56 6.47 12.17
C ARG A 162 23.65 6.39 10.94
N TYR A 163 23.05 7.53 10.60
CA TYR A 163 22.16 7.68 9.46
C TYR A 163 22.73 8.69 8.49
N ILE A 164 22.63 8.43 7.18
CA ILE A 164 23.11 9.37 6.16
C ILE A 164 22.27 10.66 6.15
N ALA A 165 21.01 10.55 6.55
CA ALA A 165 20.11 11.67 6.75
C ALA A 165 19.01 11.32 7.75
N VAL A 166 18.50 12.35 8.45
CA VAL A 166 17.29 12.28 9.27
C VAL A 166 16.27 13.24 8.68
N LYS A 167 15.09 12.74 8.35
CA LYS A 167 13.97 13.51 7.80
C LYS A 167 12.80 13.44 8.77
N GLU A 168 12.30 14.60 9.18
CA GLU A 168 11.22 14.70 10.15
C GLU A 168 9.97 15.29 9.50
N TYR A 169 8.83 14.65 9.73
CA TYR A 169 7.54 15.08 9.19
C TYR A 169 6.52 15.19 10.33
N ASP A 170 5.89 16.35 10.50
CA ASP A 170 4.72 16.49 11.36
C ASP A 170 3.46 16.09 10.58
N VAL A 171 2.91 14.91 10.89
CA VAL A 171 1.72 14.41 10.19
C VAL A 171 0.43 15.07 10.70
N SER A 172 0.46 15.87 11.77
CA SER A 172 -0.76 16.40 12.42
C SER A 172 -1.55 17.37 11.56
N LYS A 173 -0.93 17.93 10.52
CA LYS A 173 -1.52 18.95 9.64
C LYS A 173 -1.66 18.48 8.20
N ILE A 174 -1.25 17.25 7.87
CA ILE A 174 -1.36 16.78 6.49
C ILE A 174 -2.83 16.53 6.14
N PRO A 175 -3.31 16.97 4.96
CA PRO A 175 -4.64 16.64 4.49
C PRO A 175 -4.65 15.21 3.90
N PRO A 176 -5.84 14.63 3.66
CA PRO A 176 -5.96 13.56 2.67
C PRO A 176 -5.30 14.03 1.36
N SER A 177 -4.65 13.13 0.66
CA SER A 177 -3.82 13.49 -0.49
C SER A 177 -3.80 12.39 -1.54
N LEU A 178 -3.19 12.71 -2.68
CA LEU A 178 -3.04 11.78 -3.78
C LEU A 178 -1.77 12.04 -4.59
N ALA A 179 -1.38 11.08 -5.41
CA ALA A 179 -0.44 11.29 -6.51
C ALA A 179 -1.21 11.48 -7.81
N LYS A 180 -0.93 12.59 -8.50
CA LYS A 180 -1.48 12.89 -9.83
C LYS A 180 -0.70 12.09 -10.90
N PRO A 181 -1.30 11.83 -12.07
CA PRO A 181 -0.56 11.25 -13.19
C PRO A 181 0.68 12.11 -13.57
N HIS A 182 1.78 11.55 -14.06
CA HIS A 182 2.07 10.14 -14.32
C HIS A 182 3.23 9.61 -13.46
N THR A 183 3.47 10.22 -12.29
CA THR A 183 4.52 9.79 -11.36
C THR A 183 4.00 9.75 -9.93
N VAL A 184 4.57 8.86 -9.11
CA VAL A 184 4.12 8.63 -7.73
C VAL A 184 4.42 9.82 -6.82
N ASP A 185 5.48 10.56 -7.13
CA ASP A 185 5.92 11.77 -6.41
C ASP A 185 5.21 13.06 -6.87
N ASN A 186 4.31 13.01 -7.85
CA ASN A 186 3.48 14.15 -8.25
C ASN A 186 2.34 14.38 -7.24
N TYR A 187 2.73 14.68 -6.00
CA TYR A 187 1.86 14.88 -4.87
C TYR A 187 0.88 16.04 -5.09
N ALA A 188 -0.36 15.86 -4.64
CA ALA A 188 -1.30 16.93 -4.44
C ALA A 188 -2.12 16.70 -3.18
N ALA A 189 -2.32 17.76 -2.42
CA ALA A 189 -3.30 17.73 -1.35
C ALA A 189 -4.71 17.67 -1.95
N ILE A 190 -5.66 17.05 -1.25
CA ILE A 190 -6.99 16.79 -1.80
C ILE A 190 -7.71 18.07 -2.27
N GLN A 191 -7.45 19.22 -1.63
CA GLN A 191 -8.06 20.50 -2.01
C GLN A 191 -7.67 20.99 -3.41
N ASP A 192 -6.47 20.64 -3.90
CA ASP A 192 -5.94 21.16 -5.16
C ASP A 192 -6.52 20.44 -6.38
N VAL A 193 -7.11 19.27 -6.16
CA VAL A 193 -7.59 18.33 -7.19
C VAL A 193 -9.05 17.93 -6.97
N LYS A 194 -9.68 18.48 -5.93
CA LYS A 194 -11.09 18.22 -5.62
C LYS A 194 -11.95 18.67 -6.78
N GLY A 195 -12.82 17.77 -7.24
CA GLY A 195 -13.75 18.05 -8.32
C GLY A 195 -13.32 17.54 -9.70
N THR A 196 -12.07 17.09 -9.86
CA THR A 196 -11.64 16.36 -11.06
C THR A 196 -12.54 15.15 -11.28
N ARG A 197 -13.20 15.08 -12.43
CA ARG A 197 -14.11 13.97 -12.78
C ARG A 197 -13.32 12.67 -12.85
N ILE A 198 -13.93 11.58 -12.38
CA ILE A 198 -13.40 10.22 -12.54
C ILE A 198 -14.37 9.38 -13.37
N ASN A 199 -13.82 8.37 -14.03
CA ASN A 199 -14.57 7.34 -14.78
C ASN A 199 -14.50 6.01 -14.05
N GLU A 200 -13.40 5.75 -13.37
CA GLU A 200 -13.13 4.49 -12.70
C GLU A 200 -12.49 4.71 -11.33
N ALA A 201 -12.84 3.86 -10.38
CA ALA A 201 -12.28 3.79 -9.05
C ALA A 201 -11.87 2.34 -8.76
N PHE A 202 -10.66 2.13 -8.24
CA PHE A 202 -10.14 0.80 -7.94
C PHE A 202 -9.62 0.72 -6.50
N ILE A 203 -10.18 -0.21 -5.71
CA ILE A 203 -9.75 -0.51 -4.33
C ILE A 203 -9.25 -1.95 -4.27
N GLY A 204 -7.97 -2.14 -3.98
CA GLY A 204 -7.32 -3.45 -3.95
C GLY A 204 -5.81 -3.35 -4.18
N THR A 205 -5.16 -4.49 -4.44
CA THR A 205 -3.69 -4.74 -4.58
C THR A 205 -2.94 -5.09 -3.30
N CYS A 206 -1.62 -5.31 -3.43
CA CYS A 206 -0.69 -5.47 -2.30
C CYS A 206 -0.56 -4.22 -1.42
N THR A 207 -0.92 -3.04 -1.92
CA THR A 207 -0.83 -1.78 -1.15
C THR A 207 -2.02 -1.64 -0.21
N ASN A 208 -3.25 -1.70 -0.73
CA ASN A 208 -4.47 -1.51 0.05
C ASN A 208 -5.63 -2.41 -0.43
N GLY A 209 -5.55 -3.72 -0.16
CA GLY A 209 -6.63 -4.68 -0.36
C GLY A 209 -6.91 -5.54 0.87
N ARG A 210 -6.41 -5.11 2.04
CA ARG A 210 -6.56 -5.83 3.31
C ARG A 210 -7.91 -5.56 3.96
N LEU A 211 -8.23 -6.33 4.99
CA LEU A 211 -9.54 -6.23 5.65
C LEU A 211 -9.79 -4.82 6.22
N GLU A 212 -8.77 -4.13 6.73
CA GLU A 212 -8.89 -2.73 7.15
C GLU A 212 -9.31 -1.81 6.00
N ASP A 213 -8.66 -1.93 4.83
CA ASP A 213 -8.96 -1.12 3.65
C ASP A 213 -10.40 -1.35 3.17
N LEU A 214 -10.84 -2.61 3.16
CA LEU A 214 -12.20 -2.99 2.79
C LEU A 214 -13.23 -2.45 3.80
N LYS A 215 -12.92 -2.48 5.11
CA LYS A 215 -13.80 -1.90 6.14
C LYS A 215 -13.92 -0.38 5.99
N ILE A 216 -12.83 0.31 5.67
CA ILE A 216 -12.82 1.75 5.39
C ILE A 216 -13.74 2.06 4.20
N ALA A 217 -13.57 1.33 3.09
CA ALA A 217 -14.41 1.50 1.90
C ALA A 217 -15.88 1.20 2.20
N ALA A 218 -16.17 0.08 2.88
CA ALA A 218 -17.54 -0.34 3.21
C ALA A 218 -18.24 0.67 4.12
N ARG A 219 -17.55 1.26 5.11
CA ARG A 219 -18.10 2.33 5.95
C ARG A 219 -18.60 3.51 5.11
N ILE A 220 -17.82 3.91 4.10
CA ILE A 220 -18.16 5.02 3.22
C ILE A 220 -19.32 4.65 2.30
N LEU A 221 -19.30 3.44 1.74
CA LEU A 221 -20.27 2.97 0.74
C LEU A 221 -21.61 2.50 1.34
N LYS A 222 -21.66 2.13 2.62
CA LYS A 222 -22.85 1.59 3.29
C LYS A 222 -24.07 2.48 3.08
N ASN A 223 -25.17 1.85 2.64
CA ASN A 223 -26.47 2.46 2.34
C ASN A 223 -26.40 3.61 1.31
N LYS A 224 -25.45 3.57 0.38
CA LYS A 224 -25.29 4.55 -0.70
C LYS A 224 -25.13 3.82 -2.03
N LYS A 225 -25.25 4.57 -3.13
CA LYS A 225 -25.00 4.08 -4.49
C LYS A 225 -23.85 4.85 -5.11
N ILE A 226 -22.98 4.15 -5.83
CA ILE A 226 -21.91 4.75 -6.63
C ILE A 226 -22.53 5.66 -7.69
N LYS A 227 -21.82 6.73 -8.06
CA LYS A 227 -22.31 7.68 -9.07
C LYS A 227 -22.51 6.97 -10.41
N GLN A 228 -23.67 7.20 -11.05
CA GLN A 228 -23.94 6.69 -12.38
C GLN A 228 -22.83 7.09 -13.37
N GLY A 229 -22.36 6.13 -14.17
CA GLY A 229 -21.27 6.30 -15.12
C GLY A 229 -19.87 6.14 -14.52
N VAL A 230 -19.75 5.83 -13.23
CA VAL A 230 -18.46 5.53 -12.58
C VAL A 230 -18.39 4.04 -12.27
N LYS A 231 -17.30 3.40 -12.68
CA LYS A 231 -17.00 2.01 -12.36
C LYS A 231 -16.27 1.96 -11.02
N LEU A 232 -16.79 1.26 -10.01
CA LEU A 232 -16.00 0.93 -8.81
C LEU A 232 -15.66 -0.55 -8.82
N ILE A 233 -14.37 -0.85 -8.82
CA ILE A 233 -13.82 -2.20 -8.83
C ILE A 233 -13.14 -2.45 -7.48
N ILE A 234 -13.41 -3.58 -6.86
CA ILE A 234 -12.85 -3.95 -5.56
C ILE A 234 -12.23 -5.34 -5.64
N ALA A 235 -10.93 -5.45 -5.33
CA ALA A 235 -10.19 -6.71 -5.31
C ALA A 235 -9.57 -6.96 -3.93
N PRO A 236 -10.11 -7.90 -3.13
CA PRO A 236 -9.47 -8.32 -1.89
C PRO A 236 -8.05 -8.86 -2.12
N ALA A 237 -7.13 -8.62 -1.18
CA ALA A 237 -5.72 -8.97 -1.39
C ALA A 237 -5.43 -10.47 -1.24
N SER A 238 -6.27 -11.23 -0.54
CA SER A 238 -6.16 -12.69 -0.40
C SER A 238 -7.52 -13.36 -0.29
N GLN A 239 -7.53 -14.68 -0.47
CA GLN A 239 -8.72 -15.49 -0.28
C GLN A 239 -9.22 -15.50 1.17
N ASP A 240 -8.31 -15.39 2.14
CA ASP A 240 -8.69 -15.32 3.56
C ASP A 240 -9.37 -13.97 3.85
N ILE A 241 -8.81 -12.86 3.36
CA ILE A 241 -9.44 -11.54 3.44
C ILE A 241 -10.79 -11.53 2.73
N TYR A 242 -10.90 -12.15 1.55
CA TYR A 242 -12.17 -12.25 0.84
C TYR A 242 -13.22 -12.94 1.71
N ARG A 243 -12.89 -14.10 2.28
CA ARG A 243 -13.80 -14.86 3.16
C ARG A 243 -14.19 -14.07 4.41
N GLU A 244 -13.25 -13.38 5.03
CA GLU A 244 -13.53 -12.51 6.19
C GLU A 244 -14.44 -11.34 5.82
N ALA A 245 -14.18 -10.69 4.67
CA ALA A 245 -15.01 -9.63 4.14
C ALA A 245 -16.44 -10.12 3.80
N LEU A 246 -16.55 -11.34 3.28
CA LEU A 246 -17.84 -11.98 2.98
C LEU A 246 -18.62 -12.25 4.27
N LYS A 247 -18.00 -12.92 5.25
CA LYS A 247 -18.61 -13.19 6.57
C LYS A 247 -19.02 -11.91 7.30
N GLY A 248 -18.25 -10.84 7.14
CA GLY A 248 -18.52 -9.53 7.73
C GLY A 248 -19.56 -8.68 6.98
N GLY A 249 -20.18 -9.18 5.90
CA GLY A 249 -21.16 -8.43 5.10
C GLY A 249 -20.56 -7.27 4.28
N LEU A 250 -19.23 -7.20 4.15
CA LEU A 250 -18.56 -6.14 3.38
C LEU A 250 -18.79 -6.34 1.89
N ILE A 251 -18.72 -7.60 1.41
CA ILE A 251 -18.97 -7.94 0.01
C ILE A 251 -20.40 -7.56 -0.40
N GLU A 252 -21.38 -7.89 0.44
CA GLU A 252 -22.78 -7.48 0.22
C GLU A 252 -22.91 -5.95 0.20
N THR A 253 -22.23 -5.25 1.11
CA THR A 253 -22.21 -3.77 1.11
C THR A 253 -21.69 -3.22 -0.21
N PHE A 254 -20.65 -3.81 -0.79
CA PHE A 254 -20.08 -3.39 -2.06
C PHE A 254 -21.03 -3.64 -3.25
N ILE A 255 -21.61 -4.84 -3.32
CA ILE A 255 -22.60 -5.20 -4.35
C ILE A 255 -23.81 -4.27 -4.26
N ASN A 256 -24.33 -4.05 -3.05
CA ASN A 256 -25.45 -3.15 -2.81
C ASN A 256 -25.13 -1.70 -3.19
N ALA A 257 -23.87 -1.27 -3.09
CA ALA A 257 -23.45 0.05 -3.58
C ALA A 257 -23.35 0.14 -5.11
N GLY A 258 -23.30 -1.01 -5.80
CA GLY A 258 -23.13 -1.13 -7.26
C GLY A 258 -21.68 -1.38 -7.70
N ALA A 259 -20.81 -1.83 -6.79
CA ALA A 259 -19.42 -2.14 -7.11
C ALA A 259 -19.28 -3.52 -7.77
N VAL A 260 -18.25 -3.68 -8.59
CA VAL A 260 -17.81 -4.98 -9.10
C VAL A 260 -16.74 -5.52 -8.16
N VAL A 261 -17.02 -6.66 -7.53
CA VAL A 261 -16.06 -7.35 -6.66
C VAL A 261 -15.35 -8.44 -7.47
N LEU A 262 -14.02 -8.33 -7.56
CA LEU A 262 -13.16 -9.31 -8.22
C LEU A 262 -12.71 -10.38 -7.21
N ASN A 263 -12.33 -11.54 -7.73
CA ASN A 263 -11.59 -12.55 -6.96
C ASN A 263 -10.26 -11.98 -6.43
N PRO A 264 -9.62 -12.64 -5.44
CA PRO A 264 -8.41 -12.12 -4.86
C PRO A 264 -7.28 -11.92 -5.87
N GLY A 265 -6.62 -10.76 -5.84
CA GLY A 265 -5.54 -10.45 -6.76
C GLY A 265 -5.25 -8.97 -6.91
N CYS A 266 -4.45 -8.64 -7.93
CA CYS A 266 -4.04 -7.26 -8.20
C CYS A 266 -5.03 -6.49 -9.10
N GLY A 267 -6.05 -7.14 -9.66
CA GLY A 267 -6.96 -6.54 -10.65
C GLY A 267 -6.19 -5.77 -11.74
N PRO A 268 -6.64 -4.57 -12.15
CA PRO A 268 -6.04 -3.81 -13.25
C PRO A 268 -4.68 -3.17 -12.94
N CYS A 269 -4.10 -3.36 -11.74
CA CYS A 269 -2.87 -2.68 -11.31
C CYS A 269 -1.67 -2.79 -12.28
N VAL A 270 -1.60 -3.89 -13.02
CA VAL A 270 -0.56 -4.16 -14.04
C VAL A 270 -1.16 -4.34 -15.44
N GLY A 271 -2.36 -3.79 -15.67
CA GLY A 271 -3.08 -3.93 -16.93
C GLY A 271 -3.61 -5.33 -17.20
N THR A 272 -3.83 -6.11 -16.14
CA THR A 272 -4.41 -7.46 -16.24
C THR A 272 -5.76 -7.51 -15.55
N HIS A 273 -6.58 -8.48 -15.91
CA HIS A 273 -7.76 -8.89 -15.14
C HIS A 273 -8.79 -7.79 -14.75
N GLN A 274 -9.73 -7.51 -15.67
CA GLN A 274 -10.89 -6.61 -15.49
C GLN A 274 -10.51 -5.16 -15.15
N GLY A 275 -11.27 -4.18 -15.63
CA GLY A 275 -11.00 -2.76 -15.33
C GLY A 275 -9.81 -2.15 -16.08
N VAL A 276 -9.52 -2.60 -17.30
CA VAL A 276 -8.60 -1.86 -18.17
C VAL A 276 -9.32 -0.58 -18.63
N PRO A 277 -8.78 0.63 -18.33
CA PRO A 277 -9.44 1.88 -18.66
C PRO A 277 -9.41 2.18 -20.17
N ALA A 278 -10.44 2.87 -20.66
CA ALA A 278 -10.53 3.34 -22.04
C ALA A 278 -9.75 4.66 -22.26
N ASP A 279 -9.68 5.09 -23.53
CA ASP A 279 -8.99 6.32 -23.91
C ASP A 279 -9.58 7.54 -23.18
N GLY A 280 -8.72 8.34 -22.55
CA GLY A 280 -9.12 9.55 -21.83
C GLY A 280 -9.81 9.29 -20.49
N GLU A 281 -9.98 8.03 -20.04
CA GLU A 281 -10.56 7.75 -18.74
C GLU A 281 -9.63 8.16 -17.59
N VAL A 282 -10.23 8.75 -16.56
CA VAL A 282 -9.57 9.08 -15.30
C VAL A 282 -9.88 8.01 -14.27
N VAL A 283 -8.85 7.33 -13.80
CA VAL A 283 -8.89 6.30 -12.76
C VAL A 283 -8.38 6.89 -11.45
N ILE A 284 -9.07 6.63 -10.34
CA ILE A 284 -8.52 6.83 -9.00
C ILE A 284 -8.35 5.48 -8.30
N SER A 285 -7.13 5.16 -7.87
CA SER A 285 -6.75 3.81 -7.45
C SER A 285 -6.00 3.80 -6.13
N THR A 286 -6.17 2.71 -5.38
CA THR A 286 -5.35 2.41 -4.20
C THR A 286 -4.05 1.67 -4.52
N ALA A 287 -3.76 1.44 -5.81
CA ALA A 287 -2.49 0.87 -6.26
C ALA A 287 -1.29 1.77 -5.94
N ASN A 288 -0.08 1.29 -6.19
CA ASN A 288 1.18 1.98 -5.89
C ASN A 288 1.82 2.71 -7.07
N ARG A 289 1.39 2.46 -8.32
CA ARG A 289 1.98 3.04 -9.53
C ARG A 289 0.95 3.66 -10.45
N ASN A 290 1.29 4.79 -11.06
CA ASN A 290 0.45 5.55 -12.00
C ASN A 290 1.17 5.97 -13.29
N PHE A 291 2.25 5.26 -13.64
CA PHE A 291 2.98 5.48 -14.89
C PHE A 291 2.07 5.33 -16.12
N ILE A 292 2.47 5.94 -17.23
CA ILE A 292 1.77 5.80 -18.52
C ILE A 292 1.65 4.31 -18.87
N GLY A 293 0.44 3.87 -19.19
CA GLY A 293 0.16 2.47 -19.57
C GLY A 293 0.15 1.49 -18.40
N ARG A 294 0.26 1.96 -17.15
CA ARG A 294 0.37 1.07 -15.99
C ARG A 294 -0.83 0.12 -15.83
N MET A 295 -2.04 0.61 -16.14
CA MET A 295 -3.27 -0.19 -16.14
C MET A 295 -3.63 -0.70 -17.55
N GLY A 296 -2.65 -0.87 -18.44
CA GLY A 296 -2.82 -1.38 -19.80
C GLY A 296 -2.90 -0.28 -20.85
N ASN A 297 -3.85 0.66 -20.72
CA ASN A 297 -4.02 1.72 -21.71
C ASN A 297 -3.10 2.94 -21.43
N PRO A 298 -2.20 3.33 -22.36
CA PRO A 298 -1.33 4.50 -22.19
C PRO A 298 -2.06 5.84 -22.28
N LYS A 299 -3.30 5.88 -22.78
CA LYS A 299 -4.12 7.10 -22.89
C LYS A 299 -5.04 7.33 -21.68
N ALA A 300 -4.90 6.54 -20.62
CA ALA A 300 -5.63 6.71 -19.37
C ALA A 300 -4.82 7.50 -18.33
N PHE A 301 -5.52 8.16 -17.41
CA PHE A 301 -4.93 8.98 -16.35
C PHE A 301 -5.17 8.34 -14.99
N ILE A 302 -4.11 8.00 -14.26
CA ILE A 302 -4.22 7.26 -13.00
C ILE A 302 -3.81 8.16 -11.82
N TYR A 303 -4.72 8.32 -10.86
CA TYR A 303 -4.50 8.99 -9.58
C TYR A 303 -4.34 7.95 -8.48
N LEU A 304 -3.37 8.10 -7.59
CA LEU A 304 -3.18 7.17 -6.46
C LEU A 304 -3.66 7.80 -5.16
N ALA A 305 -4.53 7.13 -4.42
CA ALA A 305 -5.08 7.65 -3.18
C ALA A 305 -5.39 6.56 -2.16
N SER A 306 -5.69 6.95 -0.91
CA SER A 306 -6.13 6.01 0.13
C SER A 306 -7.50 5.39 -0.18
N PRO A 307 -7.84 4.20 0.38
CA PRO A 307 -9.16 3.57 0.21
C PRO A 307 -10.32 4.51 0.54
N ALA A 308 -10.12 5.37 1.54
CA ALA A 308 -11.12 6.35 1.93
C ALA A 308 -11.39 7.37 0.81
N THR A 309 -10.34 7.97 0.26
CA THR A 309 -10.44 8.93 -0.85
C THR A 309 -11.00 8.27 -2.10
N VAL A 310 -10.60 7.05 -2.44
CA VAL A 310 -11.15 6.30 -3.59
C VAL A 310 -12.65 6.04 -3.43
N ALA A 311 -13.08 5.50 -2.28
CA ALA A 311 -14.50 5.21 -2.03
C ALA A 311 -15.36 6.49 -2.01
N ALA A 312 -14.85 7.57 -1.40
CA ALA A 312 -15.52 8.88 -1.41
C ALA A 312 -15.67 9.42 -2.84
N SER A 313 -14.63 9.27 -3.66
CA SER A 313 -14.63 9.75 -5.03
C SER A 313 -15.58 8.95 -5.92
N ALA A 314 -15.67 7.63 -5.73
CA ALA A 314 -16.62 6.77 -6.44
C ALA A 314 -18.07 7.18 -6.20
N LEU A 315 -18.43 7.55 -4.97
CA LEU A 315 -19.79 8.03 -4.65
C LEU A 315 -20.14 9.35 -5.32
N LEU A 316 -19.16 10.23 -5.54
CA LEU A 316 -19.40 11.57 -6.09
C LEU A 316 -19.09 11.68 -7.59
N GLY A 317 -18.43 10.69 -8.17
CA GLY A 317 -17.90 10.68 -9.54
C GLY A 317 -16.87 11.74 -9.85
N LYS A 318 -16.22 12.23 -8.80
CA LYS A 318 -15.11 13.17 -8.86
C LYS A 318 -14.24 13.01 -7.64
N ILE A 319 -12.97 13.39 -7.74
CA ILE A 319 -12.01 13.36 -6.63
C ILE A 319 -12.59 14.13 -5.44
N ALA A 320 -12.69 13.45 -4.30
CA ALA A 320 -13.46 13.90 -3.16
C ALA A 320 -12.74 13.71 -1.83
N ASP A 321 -12.96 14.68 -0.94
CA ASP A 321 -12.47 14.62 0.44
C ASP A 321 -13.24 13.59 1.28
N PRO A 322 -12.55 12.60 1.87
CA PRO A 322 -13.20 11.54 2.63
C PRO A 322 -13.61 11.96 4.06
N ARG A 323 -13.11 13.09 4.59
CA ARG A 323 -13.26 13.47 6.00
C ARG A 323 -14.71 13.51 6.48
N LYS A 324 -15.64 13.89 5.59
CA LYS A 324 -17.09 13.93 5.88
C LYS A 324 -17.73 12.58 6.23
N TYR A 325 -17.07 11.46 5.92
CA TYR A 325 -17.58 10.10 6.20
C TYR A 325 -17.07 9.53 7.53
N PHE A 326 -16.15 10.24 8.17
CA PHE A 326 -15.69 9.93 9.51
C PHE A 326 -16.39 10.93 10.43
N LYS A 327 -16.98 10.45 11.52
CA LYS A 327 -17.47 11.31 12.62
C LYS A 327 -16.40 11.27 13.70
#